data_AF-A0A8X6PK54-F1
#
_entry.id   AF-A0A8X6PK54-F1
#
_cell.length_a   1.000
_cell.length_b   1.000
_cell.length_c   1.000
_cell.angle_alpha   90.00
_cell.angle_beta   90.00
_cell.angle_gamma   90.00
#
_symmetry.space_group_name_H-M   'P 1'
#
loop_
_entity.id
_entity.type
_entity.pdbx_description
1 polymer ?
#
loop_
_entity_poly.entity_id
_entity_poly.type
_entity_poly.pdbx_seq_one_letter_code
_entity_poly.pdbx_strand_id
1 'polypeptide(L)'
;MSSCLLPPVKTEKQIFEDSMPEDDPNCNSDVIKEDFKQEDFTKPRWGPNHAGAKELASLYTRGKRIQEIISVFLCLALMAINFAHLIYFFQPSQWSSILIAALCGVILADFLSGLVHWGADTWGSVDVPIIGKAFIRPFREHHIDPTAITRHDFIETNGDNFMVPIPFLAHMAYQFLNYPVEKIFHIYHWNCFVFLLGIFIAMTNQIHKWSHTYFGIPYWVTVLQDFHIILPRRHHRIHHVAPHETYFCITTGWLNYPLEKLGFWTSLEWIIQSLFSCKPRTDDLKWAQRKD
;
A
#
# COMPACT_ATOMS: atom_id res chain seq x y z
N MET A 1 30.10 24.90 3.12
CA MET A 1 28.94 24.54 2.27
C MET A 1 28.15 23.51 3.06
N SER A 2 27.12 23.96 3.78
CA SER A 2 26.26 23.08 4.56
C SER A 2 25.19 22.52 3.64
N SER A 3 25.08 21.20 3.54
CA SER A 3 24.03 20.52 2.79
C SER A 3 22.69 20.82 3.46
N CYS A 4 21.96 21.80 2.92
CA CYS A 4 20.60 22.10 3.34
C CYS A 4 19.69 21.03 2.75
N LEU A 5 19.65 19.86 3.41
CA LEU A 5 18.54 18.94 3.30
C LEU A 5 17.31 19.74 3.74
N LEU A 6 16.39 20.00 2.82
CA LEU A 6 15.13 20.67 3.12
C LEU A 6 14.48 19.95 4.32
N PRO A 7 14.00 20.67 5.34
CA PRO A 7 13.34 20.05 6.47
C PRO A 7 12.14 19.23 5.97
N PRO A 8 11.81 18.10 6.63
CA PRO A 8 10.63 17.33 6.27
C PRO A 8 9.38 18.22 6.35
N VAL A 9 8.41 17.99 5.44
CA VAL A 9 7.12 18.72 5.37
C VAL A 9 6.40 18.73 6.73
N LYS A 10 6.66 17.69 7.55
CA LYS A 10 6.24 17.57 8.96
C LYS A 10 7.49 17.48 9.83
N THR A 11 7.54 18.24 10.92
CA THR A 11 8.64 18.17 11.90
C THR A 11 8.66 16.81 12.62
N GLU A 12 9.82 16.38 13.13
CA GLU A 12 9.92 15.16 13.95
C GLU A 12 8.96 15.20 15.16
N LYS A 13 8.77 16.38 15.75
CA LYS A 13 7.80 16.62 16.83
C LYS A 13 6.37 16.32 16.38
N GLN A 14 5.93 16.85 15.24
CA GLN A 14 4.60 16.55 14.69
C GLN A 14 4.43 15.06 14.37
N ILE A 15 5.46 14.41 13.81
CA ILE A 15 5.42 12.98 13.55
C ILE A 15 5.27 12.21 14.86
N PHE A 16 5.96 12.59 15.92
CA PHE A 16 5.87 11.92 17.22
C PHE A 16 4.54 12.17 17.94
N GLU A 17 4.05 13.41 17.99
CA GLU A 17 2.86 13.81 18.76
C GLU A 17 1.53 13.43 18.09
N ASP A 18 1.51 13.31 16.76
CA ASP A 18 0.29 13.06 15.99
C ASP A 18 0.24 11.66 15.36
N SER A 19 1.27 10.82 15.58
CA SER A 19 1.23 9.39 15.21
C SER A 19 0.85 8.51 16.40
N MET A 20 0.25 7.36 16.09
CA MET A 20 0.02 6.28 17.06
C MET A 20 1.36 5.77 17.66
N PRO A 21 1.50 5.64 19.00
CA PRO A 21 2.71 5.11 19.64
C PRO A 21 2.99 3.64 19.28
N GLU A 22 4.27 3.27 19.14
CA GLU A 22 4.68 1.88 18.83
C GLU A 22 4.36 0.91 19.97
N ASP A 23 4.49 1.39 21.22
CA ASP A 23 4.30 0.60 22.44
C ASP A 23 2.83 0.53 22.86
N ASP A 24 1.96 1.35 22.25
CA ASP A 24 0.53 1.39 22.52
C ASP A 24 -0.31 1.59 21.25
N PRO A 25 -0.30 0.58 20.34
CA PRO A 25 -1.02 0.63 19.07
C PRO A 25 -2.55 0.68 19.19
N ASN A 26 -3.11 0.66 20.40
CA ASN A 26 -4.55 0.76 20.65
C ASN A 26 -4.92 1.98 21.50
N CYS A 27 -3.96 2.86 21.82
CA CYS A 27 -4.17 4.03 22.70
C CYS A 27 -4.93 3.70 23.99
N ASN A 28 -4.40 2.77 24.81
CA ASN A 28 -4.78 2.73 26.21
C ASN A 28 -4.18 3.89 27.03
N SER A 29 -3.24 4.63 26.45
CA SER A 29 -2.48 5.71 27.05
C SER A 29 -2.16 6.76 25.98
N ASP A 30 -3.00 7.80 25.88
CA ASP A 30 -2.71 8.96 25.04
C ASP A 30 -1.40 9.63 25.48
N VAL A 31 -0.58 10.05 24.50
CA VAL A 31 0.55 10.94 24.76
C VAL A 31 -0.03 12.31 25.11
N ILE A 32 0.24 12.72 26.35
CA ILE A 32 -0.24 13.94 26.99
C ILE A 32 0.08 15.16 26.10
N LYS A 33 -0.94 15.75 25.47
CA LYS A 33 -0.89 17.15 25.05
C LYS A 33 -1.23 17.98 26.28
N GLU A 34 -0.38 18.94 26.64
CA GLU A 34 -0.53 19.79 27.85
C GLU A 34 -1.87 20.54 27.91
N ASP A 35 -2.55 20.70 26.76
CA ASP A 35 -3.82 21.42 26.63
C ASP A 35 -5.08 20.54 26.52
N PHE A 36 -4.96 19.20 26.59
CA PHE A 36 -6.12 18.30 26.44
C PHE A 36 -6.92 18.17 27.74
N LYS A 37 -8.22 18.49 27.69
CA LYS A 37 -9.14 18.40 28.84
C LYS A 37 -9.49 16.95 29.17
N GLN A 38 -9.56 16.65 30.45
CA GLN A 38 -9.78 15.32 31.04
C GLN A 38 -11.13 14.65 30.71
N GLU A 39 -12.02 15.28 29.94
CA GLU A 39 -13.29 14.69 29.48
C GLU A 39 -13.15 13.87 28.19
N ASP A 40 -12.05 14.04 27.42
CA ASP A 40 -11.81 13.33 26.16
C ASP A 40 -11.35 11.86 26.34
N PHE A 41 -10.96 11.45 27.55
CA PHE A 41 -10.50 10.07 27.86
C PHE A 41 -11.58 8.98 27.70
N THR A 42 -12.85 9.36 27.47
CA THR A 42 -13.95 8.39 27.43
C THR A 42 -14.18 7.77 26.05
N LYS A 43 -13.56 8.30 24.98
CA LYS A 43 -13.75 7.80 23.61
C LYS A 43 -12.42 7.62 22.88
N PRO A 44 -12.12 6.42 22.34
CA PRO A 44 -10.87 6.17 21.63
C PRO A 44 -10.81 7.01 20.35
N ARG A 45 -9.70 7.74 20.16
CA ARG A 45 -9.43 8.55 18.96
C ARG A 45 -9.23 7.69 17.71
N TRP A 46 -8.65 6.51 17.89
CA TRP A 46 -8.37 5.52 16.85
C TRP A 46 -8.44 4.11 17.45
N GLY A 47 -8.33 3.09 16.60
CA GLY A 47 -8.28 1.69 17.00
C GLY A 47 -9.63 0.97 16.97
N PRO A 48 -9.66 -0.32 17.36
CA PRO A 48 -10.79 -1.22 17.09
C PRO A 48 -12.08 -0.87 17.86
N ASN A 49 -11.96 -0.01 18.88
CA ASN A 49 -13.11 0.44 19.67
C ASN A 49 -13.82 1.66 19.07
N HIS A 50 -13.24 2.31 18.06
CA HIS A 50 -13.84 3.45 17.36
C HIS A 50 -15.11 3.02 16.60
N ALA A 51 -16.18 3.83 16.67
CA ALA A 51 -17.47 3.50 16.06
C ALA A 51 -17.37 3.28 14.53
N GLY A 52 -16.64 4.18 13.85
CA GLY A 52 -16.35 4.03 12.42
C GLY A 52 -15.62 2.73 12.07
N ALA A 53 -14.64 2.29 12.88
CA ALA A 53 -13.92 1.05 12.64
C ALA A 53 -14.85 -0.17 12.76
N LYS A 54 -15.70 -0.20 13.79
CA LYS A 54 -16.68 -1.29 13.99
C LYS A 54 -17.67 -1.40 12.84
N GLU A 55 -18.18 -0.27 12.36
CA GLU A 55 -19.10 -0.28 11.22
C GLU A 55 -18.40 -0.77 9.95
N LEU A 56 -17.22 -0.24 9.64
CA LEU A 56 -16.46 -0.66 8.46
C LEU A 56 -16.12 -2.16 8.54
N ALA A 57 -15.72 -2.66 9.71
CA ALA A 57 -15.50 -4.10 9.94
C ALA A 57 -16.76 -4.96 9.75
N SER A 58 -17.96 -4.40 9.87
CA SER A 58 -19.21 -5.16 9.65
C SER A 58 -19.56 -5.33 8.16
N LEU A 59 -18.93 -4.58 7.26
CA LEU A 59 -19.25 -4.57 5.83
C LEU A 59 -18.47 -5.62 5.01
N TYR A 60 -17.73 -6.53 5.65
CA TYR A 60 -17.12 -7.67 4.97
C TYR A 60 -18.19 -8.63 4.47
N THR A 61 -18.00 -9.15 3.26
CA THR A 61 -18.98 -10.04 2.62
C THR A 61 -18.37 -11.37 2.23
N ARG A 62 -19.19 -12.43 2.28
CA ARG A 62 -18.78 -13.76 1.82
C ARG A 62 -18.40 -13.79 0.33
N GLY A 63 -19.11 -13.02 -0.49
CA GLY A 63 -18.83 -12.92 -1.93
C GLY A 63 -17.43 -12.36 -2.20
N LYS A 64 -17.06 -11.29 -1.49
CA LYS A 64 -15.72 -10.71 -1.56
C LYS A 64 -14.64 -11.72 -1.16
N ARG A 65 -14.85 -12.44 -0.06
CA ARG A 65 -13.92 -13.48 0.40
C ARG A 65 -13.69 -14.58 -0.64
N ILE A 66 -14.75 -15.03 -1.31
CA ILE A 66 -14.63 -16.05 -2.38
C ILE A 66 -13.77 -15.52 -3.54
N GLN A 67 -13.99 -14.26 -3.96
CA GLN A 67 -13.18 -13.63 -4.99
C GLN A 67 -11.69 -13.55 -4.58
N GLU A 68 -11.40 -13.11 -3.37
CA GLU A 68 -10.02 -13.02 -2.84
C GLU A 68 -9.31 -14.39 -2.87
N ILE A 69 -10.00 -15.44 -2.41
CA ILE A 69 -9.48 -16.82 -2.44
C ILE A 69 -9.13 -17.22 -3.88
N ILE A 70 -10.07 -17.06 -4.82
CA ILE A 70 -9.86 -17.42 -6.23
C ILE A 70 -8.69 -16.63 -6.80
N SER A 71 -8.63 -15.32 -6.54
CA SER A 71 -7.57 -14.45 -7.04
C SER A 71 -6.19 -14.87 -6.54
N VAL A 72 -6.04 -15.17 -5.25
CA VAL A 72 -4.77 -15.63 -4.67
C VAL A 72 -4.32 -16.94 -5.34
N PHE A 73 -5.17 -17.96 -5.37
CA PHE A 73 -4.79 -19.26 -5.93
C PHE A 73 -4.50 -19.20 -7.44
N LEU A 74 -5.32 -18.47 -8.21
CA LEU A 74 -5.12 -18.31 -9.65
C LEU A 74 -3.82 -17.56 -9.95
N CYS A 75 -3.56 -16.46 -9.23
CA CYS A 75 -2.35 -15.67 -9.42
C CYS A 75 -1.09 -16.47 -9.03
N LEU A 76 -1.11 -17.21 -7.91
CA LEU A 76 -0.01 -18.09 -7.52
C LEU A 76 0.26 -19.20 -8.56
N ALA A 77 -0.78 -19.81 -9.12
CA ALA A 77 -0.63 -20.81 -10.18
C ALA A 77 0.01 -20.20 -11.44
N LEU A 78 -0.45 -19.02 -11.87
CA LEU A 78 0.14 -18.31 -13.00
C LEU A 78 1.58 -17.88 -12.72
N MET A 79 1.89 -17.43 -11.50
CA MET A 79 3.26 -17.12 -11.11
C MET A 79 4.16 -18.35 -11.20
N ALA A 80 3.73 -19.50 -10.69
CA ALA A 80 4.50 -20.74 -10.76
C ALA A 80 4.76 -21.19 -12.20
N ILE A 81 3.73 -21.17 -13.06
CA ILE A 81 3.84 -21.52 -14.49
C ILE A 81 4.84 -20.59 -15.19
N ASN A 82 4.65 -19.29 -15.05
CA ASN A 82 5.52 -18.29 -15.69
C ASN A 82 6.95 -18.36 -15.16
N PHE A 83 7.14 -18.61 -13.87
CA PHE A 83 8.47 -18.77 -13.28
C PHE A 83 9.21 -19.99 -13.86
N ALA A 84 8.52 -21.12 -14.02
CA ALA A 84 9.09 -22.31 -14.65
C ALA A 84 9.54 -22.01 -16.10
N HIS A 85 8.73 -21.27 -16.87
CA HIS A 85 9.12 -20.84 -18.22
C HIS A 85 10.28 -19.84 -18.21
N LEU A 86 10.30 -18.88 -17.28
CA LEU A 86 11.42 -17.93 -17.14
C LEU A 86 12.73 -18.66 -16.86
N ILE A 87 12.72 -19.69 -16.01
CA ILE A 87 13.89 -20.53 -15.76
C ILE A 87 14.29 -21.30 -17.02
N TYR A 88 13.33 -21.93 -17.69
CA TYR A 88 13.59 -22.74 -18.88
C TYR A 88 14.23 -21.92 -20.02
N PHE A 89 13.78 -20.68 -20.21
CA PHE A 89 14.29 -19.77 -21.24
C PHE A 89 15.39 -18.82 -20.73
N PHE A 90 15.92 -19.03 -19.52
CA PHE A 90 16.91 -18.13 -18.93
C PHE A 90 18.19 -18.03 -19.76
N GLN A 91 18.63 -16.80 -20.02
CA GLN A 91 19.85 -16.50 -20.76
C GLN A 91 20.86 -15.80 -19.85
N PRO A 92 21.84 -16.52 -19.26
CA PRO A 92 22.80 -15.95 -18.30
C PRO A 92 23.61 -14.77 -18.86
N SER A 93 23.84 -14.74 -20.18
CA SER A 93 24.56 -13.66 -20.85
C SER A 93 23.85 -12.31 -20.76
N GLN A 94 22.55 -12.28 -20.44
CA GLN A 94 21.73 -11.07 -20.38
C GLN A 94 21.38 -10.66 -18.94
N TRP A 95 22.20 -11.06 -17.96
CA TRP A 95 21.94 -10.76 -16.54
C TRP A 95 21.74 -9.27 -16.23
N SER A 96 22.45 -8.37 -16.93
CA SER A 96 22.39 -6.92 -16.68
C SER A 96 21.06 -6.30 -17.10
N SER A 97 20.51 -6.69 -18.24
CA SER A 97 19.20 -6.23 -18.69
C SER A 97 18.07 -6.82 -17.84
N ILE A 98 18.21 -8.07 -17.37
CA ILE A 98 17.28 -8.66 -16.41
C ILE A 98 17.28 -7.86 -15.09
N LEU A 99 18.45 -7.44 -14.60
CA LEU A 99 18.57 -6.60 -13.41
C LEU A 99 17.92 -5.22 -13.60
N ILE A 100 18.09 -4.59 -14.75
CA ILE A 100 17.45 -3.31 -15.08
C ILE A 100 15.93 -3.47 -15.15
N ALA A 101 15.46 -4.51 -15.84
CA ALA A 101 14.04 -4.85 -15.92
C ALA A 101 13.44 -5.08 -14.52
N ALA A 102 14.17 -5.78 -13.65
CA ALA A 102 13.79 -5.97 -12.25
C ALA A 102 13.63 -4.65 -11.52
N LEU A 103 14.64 -3.78 -11.58
CA LEU A 103 14.63 -2.48 -10.90
C LEU A 103 13.47 -1.60 -11.38
N CYS A 104 13.25 -1.53 -12.69
CA CYS A 104 12.11 -0.81 -13.27
C CYS A 104 10.76 -1.36 -12.77
N GLY A 105 10.65 -2.68 -12.63
CA GLY A 105 9.45 -3.33 -12.08
C GLY A 105 9.16 -2.90 -10.65
N VAL A 106 10.19 -2.86 -9.78
CA VAL A 106 10.03 -2.42 -8.39
C VAL A 106 9.65 -0.94 -8.30
N ILE A 107 10.34 -0.07 -9.05
CA ILE A 107 10.05 1.37 -9.07
C ILE A 107 8.62 1.63 -9.55
N LEU A 108 8.19 0.93 -10.62
CA LEU A 108 6.82 1.08 -11.11
C LEU A 108 5.80 0.52 -10.12
N ALA A 109 6.06 -0.61 -9.44
CA ALA A 109 5.19 -1.13 -8.39
C ALA A 109 5.04 -0.14 -7.23
N ASP A 110 6.14 0.51 -6.83
CA ASP A 110 6.11 1.55 -5.79
C ASP A 110 5.29 2.76 -6.23
N PHE A 111 5.48 3.24 -7.46
CA PHE A 111 4.70 4.35 -8.01
C PHE A 111 3.20 4.01 -8.07
N LEU A 112 2.85 2.85 -8.63
CA LEU A 112 1.47 2.41 -8.77
C LEU A 112 0.80 2.22 -7.41
N SER A 113 1.55 1.72 -6.40
CA SER A 113 1.04 1.65 -5.04
C SER A 113 0.67 3.03 -4.50
N GLY A 114 1.51 4.03 -4.71
CA GLY A 114 1.24 5.40 -4.31
C GLY A 114 0.07 6.02 -5.06
N LEU A 115 -0.04 5.77 -6.37
CA LEU A 115 -1.13 6.28 -7.19
C LEU A 115 -2.50 5.73 -6.75
N VAL A 116 -2.59 4.43 -6.50
CA VAL A 116 -3.82 3.79 -6.03
C VAL A 116 -4.16 4.25 -4.60
N HIS A 117 -3.16 4.30 -3.72
CA HIS A 117 -3.33 4.73 -2.34
C HIS A 117 -3.79 6.19 -2.26
N TRP A 118 -3.08 7.10 -2.91
CA TRP A 118 -3.49 8.51 -3.04
C TRP A 118 -4.90 8.65 -3.61
N GLY A 119 -5.23 7.89 -4.66
CA GLY A 119 -6.55 7.92 -5.27
C GLY A 119 -7.67 7.49 -4.31
N ALA A 120 -7.46 6.40 -3.58
CA ALA A 120 -8.41 5.86 -2.61
C ALA A 120 -8.59 6.79 -1.40
N ASP A 121 -7.51 7.31 -0.84
CA ASP A 121 -7.52 8.19 0.32
C ASP A 121 -8.13 9.55 -0.01
N THR A 122 -7.74 10.09 -1.15
CA THR A 122 -8.06 11.47 -1.52
C THR A 122 -9.45 11.59 -2.13
N TRP A 123 -9.86 10.63 -2.95
CA TRP A 123 -11.06 10.77 -3.78
C TRP A 123 -12.06 9.63 -3.62
N GLY A 124 -11.67 8.52 -2.99
CA GLY A 124 -12.56 7.38 -2.78
C GLY A 124 -13.73 7.71 -1.85
N SER A 125 -14.86 7.01 -2.03
CA SER A 125 -15.93 7.00 -1.04
C SER A 125 -16.50 5.60 -0.86
N VAL A 126 -16.83 5.24 0.38
CA VAL A 126 -17.47 3.97 0.73
C VAL A 126 -18.88 3.87 0.13
N ASP A 127 -19.51 5.01 -0.16
CA ASP A 127 -20.86 5.10 -0.71
C ASP A 127 -20.94 4.75 -2.20
N VAL A 128 -19.79 4.68 -2.91
CA VAL A 128 -19.75 4.25 -4.31
C VAL A 128 -20.24 2.80 -4.41
N PRO A 129 -21.30 2.51 -5.20
CA PRO A 129 -21.85 1.17 -5.30
C PRO A 129 -20.79 0.16 -5.74
N ILE A 130 -20.78 -1.01 -5.09
CA ILE A 130 -19.87 -2.14 -5.34
C ILE A 130 -18.41 -1.84 -4.96
N ILE A 131 -17.79 -0.83 -5.57
CA ILE A 131 -16.37 -0.50 -5.41
C ILE A 131 -16.09 0.08 -4.01
N GLY A 132 -16.94 0.97 -3.50
CA GLY A 132 -16.72 1.64 -2.22
C GLY A 132 -16.59 0.65 -1.07
N LYS A 133 -17.56 -0.25 -0.94
CA LYS A 133 -17.57 -1.29 0.11
C LYS A 133 -16.48 -2.35 -0.05
N ALA A 134 -16.08 -2.66 -1.29
CA ALA A 134 -15.12 -3.72 -1.56
C ALA A 134 -13.66 -3.26 -1.51
N PHE A 135 -13.36 -2.02 -1.94
CA PHE A 135 -12.00 -1.53 -2.14
C PHE A 135 -11.67 -0.27 -1.36
N ILE A 136 -12.60 0.68 -1.16
CA ILE A 136 -12.30 1.93 -0.43
C ILE A 136 -12.43 1.76 1.08
N ARG A 137 -13.38 0.94 1.51
CA ARG A 137 -13.64 0.66 2.92
C ARG A 137 -12.39 0.27 3.73
N PRO A 138 -11.49 -0.64 3.27
CA PRO A 138 -10.27 -0.96 4.00
C PRO A 138 -9.36 0.24 4.25
N PHE A 139 -9.29 1.21 3.33
CA PHE A 139 -8.48 2.43 3.50
C PHE A 139 -9.05 3.31 4.63
N ARG A 140 -10.38 3.49 4.66
CA ARG A 140 -11.06 4.24 5.74
C ARG A 140 -10.86 3.57 7.11
N GLU A 141 -11.02 2.25 7.14
CA GLU A 141 -10.80 1.46 8.36
C GLU A 141 -9.35 1.61 8.82
N HIS A 142 -8.41 1.58 7.88
CA HIS A 142 -6.99 1.70 8.16
C HIS A 142 -6.58 3.06 8.74
N HIS A 143 -7.13 4.18 8.29
CA HIS A 143 -6.82 5.49 8.87
C HIS A 143 -7.43 5.69 10.27
N ILE A 144 -8.50 4.97 10.58
CA ILE A 144 -9.12 4.99 11.91
C ILE A 144 -8.44 3.98 12.84
N ASP A 145 -8.07 2.82 12.34
CA ASP A 145 -7.45 1.73 13.07
C ASP A 145 -6.25 1.20 12.27
N PRO A 146 -5.09 1.87 12.36
CA PRO A 146 -3.91 1.53 11.57
C PRO A 146 -3.48 0.07 11.73
N THR A 147 -3.70 -0.52 12.91
CA THR A 147 -3.34 -1.91 13.16
C THR A 147 -4.40 -2.93 12.72
N ALA A 148 -5.57 -2.54 12.22
CA ALA A 148 -6.59 -3.46 11.70
C ALA A 148 -6.03 -4.43 10.67
N ILE A 149 -5.22 -3.92 9.74
CA ILE A 149 -4.54 -4.72 8.71
C ILE A 149 -3.67 -5.84 9.30
N THR A 150 -3.15 -5.68 10.52
CA THR A 150 -2.33 -6.70 11.17
C THR A 150 -3.14 -7.92 11.62
N ARG A 151 -4.45 -7.73 11.89
CA ARG A 151 -5.39 -8.75 12.36
C ARG A 151 -6.02 -9.57 11.24
N HIS A 152 -5.95 -9.10 10.00
CA HIS A 152 -6.46 -9.82 8.83
C HIS A 152 -5.61 -11.05 8.52
N ASP A 153 -6.18 -12.09 7.92
CA ASP A 153 -5.38 -13.20 7.40
C ASP A 153 -4.67 -12.82 6.08
N PHE A 154 -3.90 -13.75 5.51
CA PHE A 154 -3.18 -13.52 4.25
C PHE A 154 -4.11 -13.22 3.07
N ILE A 155 -5.27 -13.90 3.00
CA ILE A 155 -6.20 -13.78 1.88
C ILE A 155 -6.87 -12.41 1.91
N GLU A 156 -7.33 -11.99 3.08
CA GLU A 156 -7.98 -10.69 3.27
C GLU A 156 -7.03 -9.52 3.06
N THR A 157 -5.78 -9.66 3.52
CA THR A 157 -4.76 -8.63 3.33
C THR A 157 -4.42 -8.45 1.85
N ASN A 158 -4.33 -9.55 1.10
CA ASN A 158 -3.66 -9.56 -0.21
C ASN A 158 -4.56 -9.86 -1.41
N GLY A 159 -5.81 -10.31 -1.21
CA GLY A 159 -6.65 -10.86 -2.28
C GLY A 159 -6.82 -9.93 -3.48
N ASP A 160 -6.98 -8.63 -3.23
CA ASP A 160 -7.10 -7.63 -4.29
C ASP A 160 -5.80 -7.37 -5.02
N ASN A 161 -4.69 -7.31 -4.29
CA ASN A 161 -3.37 -7.17 -4.87
C ASN A 161 -3.00 -8.38 -5.73
N PHE A 162 -3.41 -9.59 -5.34
CA PHE A 162 -3.22 -10.79 -6.14
C PHE A 162 -4.15 -10.83 -7.36
N MET A 163 -5.30 -10.16 -7.34
CA MET A 163 -6.19 -10.07 -8.49
C MET A 163 -5.59 -9.25 -9.64
N VAL A 164 -4.92 -8.14 -9.32
CA VAL A 164 -4.44 -7.17 -10.32
C VAL A 164 -3.46 -7.75 -11.35
N PRO A 165 -2.45 -8.56 -10.98
CA PRO A 165 -1.50 -9.14 -11.94
C PRO A 165 -2.08 -10.24 -12.85
N ILE A 166 -3.21 -10.85 -12.50
CA ILE A 166 -3.77 -12.03 -13.19
C ILE A 166 -3.86 -11.85 -14.72
N PRO A 167 -4.49 -10.79 -15.28
CA PRO A 167 -4.58 -10.65 -16.74
C PRO A 167 -3.21 -10.56 -17.42
N PHE A 168 -2.23 -9.91 -16.79
CA PHE A 168 -0.88 -9.76 -17.33
C PHE A 168 -0.11 -11.08 -17.25
N LEU A 169 -0.21 -11.80 -16.14
CA LEU A 169 0.43 -13.11 -15.97
C LEU A 169 -0.23 -14.18 -16.85
N ALA A 170 -1.55 -14.12 -17.07
CA ALA A 170 -2.25 -14.99 -18.00
C ALA A 170 -1.80 -14.72 -19.45
N HIS A 171 -1.65 -13.45 -19.84
CA HIS A 171 -1.11 -13.10 -21.14
C HIS A 171 0.35 -13.56 -21.31
N MET A 172 1.17 -13.40 -20.29
CA MET A 172 2.56 -13.90 -20.27
C MET A 172 2.61 -15.42 -20.44
N ALA A 173 1.75 -16.17 -19.75
CA ALA A 173 1.67 -17.63 -19.90
C ALA A 173 1.24 -18.02 -21.33
N TYR A 174 0.25 -17.30 -21.89
CA TYR A 174 -0.15 -17.47 -23.29
C TYR A 174 1.04 -17.25 -24.25
N GLN A 175 1.85 -16.22 -24.03
CA GLN A 175 3.03 -15.96 -24.86
C GLN A 175 4.02 -17.12 -24.82
N PHE A 176 4.38 -17.65 -23.63
CA PHE A 176 5.31 -18.77 -23.54
C PHE A 176 4.79 -20.06 -24.17
N LEU A 177 3.47 -20.30 -24.13
CA LEU A 177 2.87 -21.50 -24.67
C LEU A 177 2.66 -21.46 -26.19
N ASN A 178 2.53 -20.27 -26.78
CA ASN A 178 2.08 -20.13 -28.17
C ASN A 178 3.06 -19.40 -29.09
N TYR A 179 4.06 -18.68 -28.55
CA TYR A 179 5.02 -17.96 -29.39
C TYR A 179 6.17 -18.86 -29.82
N PRO A 180 6.73 -18.63 -31.02
CA PRO A 180 7.96 -19.30 -31.43
C PRO A 180 9.13 -18.89 -30.51
N VAL A 181 10.11 -19.79 -30.35
CA VAL A 181 11.22 -19.65 -29.39
C VAL A 181 12.01 -18.36 -29.63
N GLU A 182 12.22 -17.98 -30.88
CA GLU A 182 12.95 -16.75 -31.26
C GLU A 182 12.23 -15.51 -30.74
N LYS A 183 10.90 -15.51 -30.81
CA LYS A 183 10.08 -14.39 -30.29
C LYS A 183 10.09 -14.37 -28.77
N ILE A 184 10.08 -15.53 -28.11
CA ILE A 184 10.19 -15.63 -26.64
C ILE A 184 11.49 -14.99 -26.17
N PHE A 185 12.62 -15.29 -26.81
CA PHE A 185 13.90 -14.67 -26.48
C PHE A 185 13.89 -13.16 -26.69
N HIS A 186 13.26 -12.67 -27.76
CA HIS A 186 13.15 -11.23 -28.00
C HIS A 186 12.34 -10.48 -26.93
N ILE A 187 11.29 -11.09 -26.36
CA ILE A 187 10.45 -10.47 -25.33
C ILE A 187 10.83 -10.87 -23.90
N TYR A 188 11.90 -11.64 -23.72
CA TYR A 188 12.25 -12.24 -22.43
C TYR A 188 12.43 -11.20 -21.31
N HIS A 189 13.06 -10.05 -21.61
CA HIS A 189 13.25 -8.97 -20.63
C HIS A 189 11.95 -8.29 -20.23
N TRP A 190 11.04 -8.10 -21.19
CA TRP A 190 9.71 -7.58 -20.91
C TRP A 190 8.96 -8.52 -19.97
N ASN A 191 9.06 -9.82 -20.22
CA ASN A 191 8.46 -10.85 -19.37
C ASN A 191 9.08 -10.88 -17.97
N CYS A 192 10.40 -10.71 -17.83
CA CYS A 192 11.05 -10.55 -16.53
C CYS A 192 10.53 -9.31 -15.78
N PHE A 193 10.39 -8.18 -16.47
CA PHE A 193 9.82 -6.94 -15.92
C PHE A 193 8.38 -7.16 -15.44
N VAL A 194 7.49 -7.70 -16.30
CA VAL A 194 6.09 -7.96 -15.96
C VAL A 194 5.96 -8.91 -14.79
N PHE A 195 6.78 -9.97 -14.76
CA PHE A 195 6.77 -10.95 -13.68
C PHE A 195 7.15 -10.33 -12.33
N LEU A 196 8.25 -9.56 -12.29
CA LEU A 196 8.69 -8.90 -11.05
C LEU A 196 7.74 -7.78 -10.62
N LEU A 197 7.25 -6.98 -11.56
CA LEU A 197 6.17 -6.01 -11.30
C LEU A 197 4.96 -6.70 -10.66
N GLY A 198 4.53 -7.83 -11.21
CA GLY A 198 3.42 -8.63 -10.69
C GLY A 198 3.66 -9.15 -9.28
N ILE A 199 4.87 -9.63 -8.96
CA ILE A 199 5.24 -10.07 -7.61
C ILE A 199 5.14 -8.92 -6.62
N PHE A 200 5.73 -7.77 -6.93
CA PHE A 200 5.74 -6.63 -6.01
C PHE A 200 4.33 -6.07 -5.81
N ILE A 201 3.53 -5.93 -6.87
CA ILE A 201 2.11 -5.52 -6.75
C ILE A 201 1.35 -6.48 -5.84
N ALA A 202 1.48 -7.80 -6.06
CA ALA A 202 0.79 -8.81 -5.26
C ALA A 202 1.18 -8.74 -3.77
N MET A 203 2.44 -8.43 -3.48
CA MET A 203 2.98 -8.36 -2.12
C MET A 203 2.86 -6.97 -1.46
N THR A 204 2.45 -5.92 -2.18
CA THR A 204 2.39 -4.55 -1.66
C THR A 204 1.59 -4.47 -0.35
N ASN A 205 0.40 -5.08 -0.27
CA ASN A 205 -0.39 -5.03 0.97
C ASN A 205 0.23 -5.85 2.11
N GLN A 206 0.93 -6.94 1.81
CA GLN A 206 1.66 -7.71 2.82
C GLN A 206 2.82 -6.89 3.40
N ILE A 207 3.53 -6.16 2.54
CA ILE A 207 4.59 -5.24 2.94
C ILE A 207 4.02 -4.08 3.77
N HIS A 208 2.90 -3.52 3.33
CA HIS A 208 2.17 -2.50 4.09
C HIS A 208 1.76 -3.01 5.48
N LYS A 209 1.19 -4.22 5.57
CA LYS A 209 0.88 -4.88 6.85
C LYS A 209 2.11 -5.01 7.75
N TRP A 210 3.25 -5.42 7.20
CA TRP A 210 4.51 -5.50 7.94
C TRP A 210 5.02 -4.14 8.43
N SER A 211 4.68 -3.04 7.75
CA SER A 211 4.99 -1.69 8.22
C SER A 211 4.20 -1.27 9.48
N HIS A 212 3.08 -1.95 9.77
CA HIS A 212 2.26 -1.79 10.98
C HIS A 212 2.44 -2.90 12.02
N THR A 213 3.26 -3.91 11.74
CA THR A 213 3.45 -5.07 12.63
C THR A 213 4.68 -4.85 13.52
N TYR A 214 4.47 -4.47 14.78
CA TYR A 214 5.57 -4.17 15.72
C TYR A 214 6.15 -5.40 16.41
N PHE A 215 5.32 -6.40 16.71
CA PHE A 215 5.70 -7.62 17.43
C PHE A 215 5.52 -8.86 16.55
N GLY A 216 6.37 -9.88 16.75
CA GLY A 216 6.22 -11.19 16.10
C GLY A 216 6.49 -11.20 14.58
N ILE A 217 7.09 -10.14 14.03
CA ILE A 217 7.46 -10.10 12.62
C ILE A 217 8.66 -11.04 12.36
N PRO A 218 8.75 -11.70 11.19
CA PRO A 218 9.93 -12.49 10.85
C PRO A 218 11.20 -11.63 10.70
N TYR A 219 12.33 -12.13 11.19
CA TYR A 219 13.62 -11.42 11.14
C TYR A 219 14.06 -11.02 9.73
N TRP A 220 13.80 -11.86 8.73
CA TRP A 220 14.15 -11.52 7.34
C TRP A 220 13.38 -10.30 6.83
N VAL A 221 12.14 -10.07 7.32
CA VAL A 221 11.35 -8.88 6.97
C VAL A 221 11.98 -7.64 7.59
N THR A 222 12.40 -7.70 8.86
CA THR A 222 13.04 -6.54 9.52
C THR A 222 14.34 -6.18 8.82
N VAL A 223 15.14 -7.17 8.41
CA VAL A 223 16.35 -6.93 7.61
C VAL A 223 16.00 -6.20 6.31
N LEU A 224 14.99 -6.63 5.56
CA LEU A 224 14.59 -5.95 4.32
C LEU A 224 14.08 -4.53 4.58
N GLN A 225 13.38 -4.28 5.69
CA GLN A 225 12.93 -2.95 6.10
C GLN A 225 14.12 -2.05 6.51
N ASP A 226 15.08 -2.57 7.27
CA ASP A 226 16.25 -1.83 7.73
C ASP A 226 17.13 -1.40 6.53
N PHE A 227 17.29 -2.29 5.55
CA PHE A 227 17.97 -2.00 4.28
C PHE A 227 17.12 -1.19 3.28
N HIS A 228 15.89 -0.81 3.64
CA HIS A 228 14.98 -0.06 2.78
C HIS A 228 14.70 -0.76 1.43
N ILE A 229 14.74 -2.09 1.39
CA ILE A 229 14.36 -2.88 0.21
C ILE A 229 12.84 -2.96 0.09
N ILE A 230 12.15 -3.02 1.23
CA ILE A 230 10.69 -2.93 1.35
C ILE A 230 10.32 -1.84 2.36
N LEU A 231 9.06 -1.41 2.36
CA LEU A 231 8.60 -0.25 3.14
C LEU A 231 8.96 -0.34 4.64
N PRO A 232 9.80 0.57 5.16
CA PRO A 232 10.11 0.64 6.60
C PRO A 232 8.94 1.19 7.42
N ARG A 233 8.79 0.73 8.66
CA ARG A 233 7.73 1.19 9.59
C ARG A 233 7.78 2.69 9.84
N ARG A 234 8.98 3.21 10.16
CA ARG A 234 9.19 4.64 10.44
C ARG A 234 8.88 5.52 9.23
N HIS A 235 9.18 5.02 8.03
CA HIS A 235 8.88 5.72 6.79
C HIS A 235 7.36 5.82 6.60
N HIS A 236 6.65 4.70 6.74
CA HIS A 236 5.21 4.67 6.54
C HIS A 236 4.44 5.48 7.60
N ARG A 237 4.96 5.60 8.83
CA ARG A 237 4.36 6.45 9.88
C ARG A 237 4.14 7.90 9.42
N ILE A 238 5.00 8.45 8.56
CA ILE A 238 4.89 9.83 8.07
C ILE A 238 3.55 10.06 7.35
N HIS A 239 3.08 9.04 6.63
CA HIS A 239 1.79 9.06 5.95
C HIS A 239 0.62 9.10 6.94
N HIS A 240 0.69 8.30 8.01
CA HIS A 240 -0.33 8.21 9.07
C HIS A 240 -0.48 9.47 9.93
N VAL A 241 0.40 10.45 9.79
CA VAL A 241 0.20 11.76 10.42
C VAL A 241 -0.89 12.51 9.66
N ALA A 242 -1.98 12.86 10.36
CA ALA A 242 -3.05 13.67 9.80
C ALA A 242 -2.49 14.94 9.10
N PRO A 243 -3.02 15.33 7.93
CA PRO A 243 -4.25 14.87 7.31
C PRO A 243 -4.08 13.76 6.23
N HIS A 244 -3.09 12.87 6.35
CA HIS A 244 -2.85 11.76 5.40
C HIS A 244 -2.61 12.20 3.95
N GLU A 245 -1.85 13.28 3.74
CA GLU A 245 -1.69 13.91 2.42
C GLU A 245 -0.32 13.69 1.76
N THR A 246 0.53 12.85 2.35
CA THR A 246 1.92 12.66 1.93
C THR A 246 2.34 11.20 2.01
N TYR A 247 3.42 10.83 1.31
CA TYR A 247 4.10 9.52 1.43
C TYR A 247 3.20 8.31 1.09
N PHE A 248 2.48 8.38 -0.04
CA PHE A 248 1.50 7.37 -0.43
C PHE A 248 2.10 6.04 -0.94
N CYS A 249 3.35 6.00 -1.39
CA CYS A 249 3.97 4.77 -1.91
C CYS A 249 4.25 3.79 -0.77
N ILE A 250 3.68 2.58 -0.86
CA ILE A 250 3.65 1.58 0.22
C ILE A 250 4.34 0.25 -0.15
N THR A 251 4.93 0.13 -1.33
CA THR A 251 5.69 -1.07 -1.70
C THR A 251 7.12 -1.02 -1.15
N THR A 252 7.87 0.03 -1.49
CA THR A 252 9.22 0.27 -0.98
C THR A 252 9.35 1.65 -0.32
N GLY A 253 8.51 2.60 -0.71
CA GLY A 253 8.57 4.00 -0.29
C GLY A 253 9.70 4.78 -0.96
N TRP A 254 10.38 4.22 -1.96
CA TRP A 254 11.49 4.87 -2.66
C TRP A 254 11.07 6.17 -3.34
N LEU A 255 9.85 6.20 -3.88
CA LEU A 255 9.35 7.35 -4.62
C LEU A 255 8.69 8.41 -3.74
N ASN A 256 8.47 8.15 -2.45
CA ASN A 256 7.86 9.13 -1.56
C ASN A 256 8.67 10.44 -1.51
N TYR A 257 9.95 10.39 -1.11
CA TYR A 257 10.75 11.62 -1.02
C TYR A 257 10.87 12.39 -2.36
N PRO A 258 11.17 11.74 -3.51
CA PRO A 258 11.15 12.41 -4.80
C PRO A 258 9.81 13.07 -5.15
N LEU A 259 8.68 12.37 -4.97
CA LEU A 259 7.35 12.86 -5.33
C LEU A 259 6.89 14.00 -4.43
N GLU A 260 7.23 13.95 -3.14
CA GLU A 260 6.98 15.03 -2.20
C GLU A 260 7.78 16.29 -2.55
N LYS A 261 9.06 16.14 -2.90
CA LYS A 261 9.90 17.28 -3.31
C LYS A 261 9.40 17.95 -4.60
N LEU A 262 8.78 17.17 -5.49
CA LEU A 262 8.15 17.67 -6.70
C LEU A 262 6.74 18.26 -6.45
N GLY A 263 6.18 18.10 -5.24
CA GLY A 263 4.80 18.45 -4.94
C GLY A 263 3.80 17.69 -5.81
N PHE A 264 4.13 16.47 -6.22
CA PHE A 264 3.41 15.72 -7.26
C PHE A 264 1.93 15.53 -6.89
N TRP A 265 1.66 14.99 -5.70
CA TRP A 265 0.30 14.71 -5.23
C TRP A 265 -0.51 16.00 -5.03
N THR A 266 0.06 16.98 -4.34
CA THR A 266 -0.58 18.29 -4.11
C THR A 266 -0.89 19.02 -5.42
N SER A 267 -0.01 18.94 -6.41
CA SER A 267 -0.23 19.55 -7.72
C SER A 267 -1.38 18.88 -8.48
N LEU A 268 -1.44 17.54 -8.47
CA LEU A 268 -2.55 16.80 -9.04
C LEU A 268 -3.87 17.13 -8.35
N GLU A 269 -3.85 17.24 -7.01
CA GLU A 269 -5.02 17.66 -6.25
C GLU A 269 -5.50 19.05 -6.64
N TRP A 270 -4.58 20.01 -6.77
CA TRP A 270 -4.95 21.37 -7.18
C TRP A 270 -5.57 21.40 -8.58
N ILE A 271 -5.03 20.63 -9.52
CA ILE A 271 -5.59 20.50 -10.88
C ILE A 271 -7.00 19.93 -10.82
N ILE A 272 -7.21 18.82 -10.11
CA ILE A 272 -8.52 18.16 -10.00
C ILE A 272 -9.54 19.06 -9.31
N GLN A 273 -9.17 19.70 -8.20
CA GLN A 273 -10.05 20.65 -7.49
C GLN A 273 -10.47 21.81 -8.40
N SER A 274 -9.53 22.34 -9.19
CA SER A 274 -9.77 23.45 -10.09
C SER A 274 -10.68 23.07 -11.28
N LEU A 275 -10.60 21.83 -11.76
CA LEU A 275 -11.42 21.32 -12.86
C LEU A 275 -12.81 20.86 -12.42
N PHE A 276 -12.93 20.25 -11.24
CA PHE A 276 -14.15 19.54 -10.82
C PHE A 276 -14.82 20.11 -9.57
N SER A 277 -14.25 21.14 -8.93
CA SER A 277 -14.78 21.77 -7.70
C SER A 277 -15.06 20.79 -6.55
N CYS A 278 -14.35 19.65 -6.52
CA CYS A 278 -14.37 18.70 -5.42
C CYS A 278 -13.33 19.10 -4.36
N LYS A 279 -13.44 18.54 -3.14
CA LYS A 279 -12.47 18.74 -2.06
C LYS A 279 -11.79 17.40 -1.72
N PRO A 280 -10.45 17.33 -1.64
CA PRO A 280 -9.73 16.11 -1.31
C PRO A 280 -10.06 15.62 0.10
N ARG A 281 -10.02 14.30 0.30
CA ARG A 281 -10.16 13.58 1.59
C ARG A 281 -11.47 13.84 2.32
N THR A 282 -12.51 14.30 1.62
CA THR A 282 -13.79 14.64 2.25
C THR A 282 -14.45 13.43 2.92
N ASP A 283 -14.46 12.27 2.26
CA ASP A 283 -15.01 11.03 2.82
C ASP A 283 -14.15 10.49 3.97
N ASP A 284 -12.83 10.52 3.82
CA ASP A 284 -11.88 10.04 4.83
C ASP A 284 -12.03 10.78 6.16
N LEU A 285 -12.04 12.11 6.11
CA LEU A 285 -12.20 12.96 7.29
C LEU A 285 -13.58 12.80 7.94
N LYS A 286 -14.63 12.55 7.14
CA LYS A 286 -15.98 12.28 7.65
C LYS A 286 -16.01 10.99 8.49
N TRP A 287 -15.32 9.95 8.04
CA TRP A 287 -15.20 8.68 8.78
C TRP A 287 -14.35 8.82 10.04
N ALA A 288 -13.24 9.54 9.96
CA ALA A 288 -12.36 9.80 11.11
C ALA A 288 -13.04 10.64 12.23
N GLN A 289 -14.06 11.43 11.89
CA GLN A 289 -14.81 12.26 12.85
C GLN A 289 -16.06 11.57 13.42
N ARG A 290 -16.33 10.31 13.08
CA ARG A 290 -17.56 9.63 13.43
C ARG A 290 -17.61 9.27 14.93
N LYS A 291 -18.63 9.76 15.65
CA LYS A 291 -18.73 9.67 17.12
C LYS A 291 -19.75 8.65 17.64
N ASP A 292 -20.50 8.02 16.73
CA ASP A 292 -21.64 7.11 16.94
C ASP A 292 -21.91 6.19 15.73
#